data_AF-A0A529V2J8-F1
#
_entry.id   AF-A0A529V2J8-F1
#
_cell.length_a   1.000
_cell.length_b   1.000
_cell.length_c   1.000
_cell.angle_alpha   90.00
_cell.angle_beta   90.00
_cell.angle_gamma   90.00
#
_symmetry.space_group_name_H-M   'P 1'
#
loop_
_entity.id
_entity.type
_entity.pdbx_description
1 polymer ?
#
loop_
_entity_poly.entity_id
_entity_poly.type
_entity_poly.pdbx_seq_one_letter_code
_entity_poly.pdbx_strand_id
1 'polypeptide(L)'
;MARNLGTQDVSWFLDMYGKKQLDLDPPYQRRSVWSPRDKRFFIDTILNNYPAPPIFLHKTLDDNGRPTYHVVDGKQRLQTIIDFSEGRLRIPDDFADVNLQKKRWKDIERGTRERFWNYVLVVEMLPDVSDAAVRNIFDRINRNARKLMPQEMRHAKYDGWFIATAEAESEKAEWRHFGVVTPARVKRMADVQFISELLMLQIKGQIIGFDQDVLDEFYAEYEDTSEIGDFVEDDFTQNLETTKQYLAEMLASTPACRVFMRVQSHFYTLWSYLTLESARRPNAAEFAPLYHTFLTHVTNYMEHPDNPPNTGNADYDTAVVDYAADTRGASTDITPRLNRHKALVVAIHGVQAVDE
;
A
#
# COMPACT_ATOMS: atom_id res chain seq x y z
N MET A 1 -29.90 7.29 -25.32
CA MET A 1 -29.00 8.22 -24.59
C MET A 1 -27.63 8.09 -25.22
N ALA A 2 -27.21 9.06 -26.04
CA ALA A 2 -25.87 9.06 -26.61
C ALA A 2 -24.96 9.88 -25.69
N ARG A 3 -23.89 9.27 -25.18
CA ARG A 3 -22.80 9.98 -24.51
C ARG A 3 -21.99 10.67 -25.61
N ASN A 4 -21.67 11.96 -25.44
CA ASN A 4 -20.83 12.67 -26.40
C ASN A 4 -19.43 12.85 -25.79
N LEU A 5 -18.46 12.15 -26.36
CA LEU A 5 -17.06 12.21 -25.96
C LEU A 5 -16.37 13.26 -26.82
N GLY A 6 -15.76 14.25 -26.18
CA GLY A 6 -15.00 15.30 -26.85
C GLY A 6 -13.75 15.64 -26.08
N THR A 7 -13.08 16.70 -26.51
CA THR A 7 -11.91 17.24 -25.85
C THR A 7 -12.08 18.74 -25.68
N GLN A 8 -11.54 19.28 -24.60
CA GLN A 8 -11.46 20.72 -24.35
C GLN A 8 -10.09 21.02 -23.75
N ASP A 9 -9.48 22.12 -24.17
CA ASP A 9 -8.24 22.58 -23.56
C ASP A 9 -8.50 23.34 -22.24
N VAL A 10 -7.44 23.56 -21.48
CA VAL A 10 -7.51 24.32 -20.22
C VAL A 10 -8.03 25.74 -20.43
N SER A 11 -7.69 26.39 -21.56
CA SER A 11 -8.13 27.75 -21.85
C SER A 11 -9.66 27.86 -21.92
N TRP A 12 -10.33 26.86 -22.48
CA TRP A 12 -11.79 26.79 -22.55
C TRP A 12 -12.42 26.78 -21.15
N PHE A 13 -11.90 25.95 -20.23
CA PHE A 13 -12.42 25.89 -18.86
C PHE A 13 -12.22 27.21 -18.10
N LEU A 14 -11.09 27.87 -18.30
CA LEU A 14 -10.81 29.17 -17.69
C LEU A 14 -11.74 30.27 -18.23
N ASP A 15 -12.05 30.26 -19.53
CA ASP A 15 -13.01 31.18 -20.14
C ASP A 15 -14.44 30.95 -19.59
N MET A 16 -14.89 29.70 -19.52
CA MET A 16 -16.19 29.35 -18.93
C MET A 16 -16.28 29.76 -17.46
N TYR A 17 -15.20 29.57 -16.69
CA TYR A 17 -15.13 30.02 -15.31
C TYR A 17 -15.22 31.54 -15.19
N GLY A 18 -14.45 32.28 -16.01
CA GLY A 18 -14.49 33.75 -16.06
C GLY A 18 -15.87 34.30 -16.41
N LYS A 19 -16.62 33.60 -17.28
CA LYS A 19 -18.00 33.94 -17.65
C LYS A 19 -19.05 33.49 -16.63
N LYS A 20 -18.64 32.85 -15.52
CA LYS A 20 -19.53 32.22 -14.53
C LYS A 20 -20.47 31.17 -15.14
N GLN A 21 -20.01 30.49 -16.19
CA GLN A 21 -20.73 29.41 -16.88
C GLN A 21 -20.26 28.01 -16.46
N LEU A 22 -19.23 27.93 -15.60
CA LEU A 22 -18.74 26.68 -15.04
C LEU A 22 -19.18 26.56 -13.58
N ASP A 23 -20.12 25.65 -13.32
CA ASP A 23 -20.59 25.36 -11.97
C ASP A 23 -19.78 24.21 -11.34
N LEU A 24 -18.99 24.57 -10.33
CA LEU A 24 -18.15 23.65 -9.57
C LEU A 24 -18.82 23.15 -8.29
N ASP A 25 -20.04 23.55 -7.95
CA ASP A 25 -20.67 23.18 -6.67
C ASP A 25 -22.08 22.57 -6.80
N PRO A 26 -22.22 21.43 -7.50
CA PRO A 26 -23.51 20.76 -7.55
C PRO A 26 -23.88 20.14 -6.19
N PRO A 27 -25.18 20.17 -5.81
CA PRO A 27 -25.66 19.76 -4.48
C PRO A 27 -25.48 18.27 -4.15
N TYR A 28 -25.09 17.44 -5.12
CA TYR A 28 -24.95 15.98 -4.99
C TYR A 28 -23.51 15.49 -4.76
N GLN A 29 -22.55 16.40 -4.61
CA GLN A 29 -21.14 16.03 -4.50
C GLN A 29 -20.69 15.81 -3.05
N ARG A 30 -19.90 14.76 -2.79
CA ARG A 30 -19.24 14.55 -1.49
C ARG A 30 -18.16 15.61 -1.27
N ARG A 31 -17.93 16.01 -0.01
CA ARG A 31 -16.81 16.86 0.43
C ARG A 31 -15.45 16.13 0.33
N SER A 32 -15.10 15.61 -0.84
CA SER A 32 -13.75 15.12 -1.11
C SER A 32 -12.88 16.33 -1.47
N VAL A 33 -11.82 16.55 -0.70
CA VAL A 33 -10.92 17.70 -0.83
C VAL A 33 -9.53 17.17 -1.16
N TRP A 34 -8.95 17.62 -2.28
CA TRP A 34 -7.56 17.31 -2.60
C TRP A 34 -6.62 18.02 -1.63
N SER A 35 -5.63 17.29 -1.12
CA SER A 35 -4.55 17.87 -0.34
C SER A 35 -3.69 18.81 -1.22
N PRO A 36 -2.92 19.72 -0.62
CA PRO A 36 -1.96 20.52 -1.39
C PRO A 36 -0.98 19.67 -2.22
N ARG A 37 -0.64 18.45 -1.76
CA ARG A 37 0.22 17.52 -2.50
C ARG A 37 -0.47 17.01 -3.76
N ASP A 38 -1.73 16.58 -3.66
CA ASP A 38 -2.51 16.09 -4.80
C ASP A 38 -2.69 17.18 -5.88
N LYS A 39 -2.97 18.42 -5.47
CA LYS A 39 -3.08 19.56 -6.39
C LYS A 39 -1.77 19.81 -7.14
N ARG A 40 -0.62 19.71 -6.46
CA ARG A 40 0.69 19.89 -7.09
C ARG A 40 1.02 18.76 -8.05
N PHE A 41 0.72 17.52 -7.69
CA PHE A 41 0.89 16.36 -8.56
C PHE A 41 0.07 16.49 -9.86
N PHE A 42 -1.14 17.05 -9.78
CA PHE A 42 -1.93 17.31 -10.97
C PHE A 42 -1.38 18.46 -11.84
N ILE A 43 -0.75 19.47 -11.24
CA ILE A 43 0.00 20.49 -12.01
C ILE A 43 1.17 19.83 -12.75
N ASP A 44 1.88 18.91 -12.11
CA ASP A 44 2.95 18.14 -12.75
C ASP A 44 2.43 17.37 -13.99
N THR A 45 1.31 16.66 -13.80
CA THR A 45 0.60 15.94 -14.87
C THR A 45 0.33 16.84 -16.08
N ILE A 46 -0.17 18.05 -15.85
CA ILE A 46 -0.49 19.01 -16.91
C ILE A 46 0.78 19.49 -17.63
N LEU A 47 1.79 19.92 -16.87
CA LEU A 47 3.00 20.53 -17.46
C LEU A 47 3.87 19.52 -18.20
N ASN A 48 3.83 18.25 -17.82
CA ASN A 48 4.49 17.13 -18.51
C ASN A 48 3.61 16.45 -19.56
N ASN A 49 2.37 16.94 -19.76
CA ASN A 49 1.42 16.41 -20.73
C ASN A 49 1.07 14.91 -20.53
N TYR A 50 1.03 14.46 -19.27
CA TYR A 50 0.57 13.13 -18.91
C TYR A 50 -0.95 13.00 -19.05
N PRO A 51 -1.50 11.80 -19.35
CA PRO A 51 -2.93 11.60 -19.50
C PRO A 51 -3.67 11.80 -18.17
N ALA A 52 -4.77 12.55 -18.19
CA ALA A 52 -5.65 12.74 -17.04
C ALA A 52 -7.00 12.05 -17.24
N PRO A 53 -7.67 11.61 -16.15
CA PRO A 53 -9.02 11.09 -16.24
C PRO A 53 -10.02 12.11 -16.81
N PRO A 54 -11.06 11.64 -17.52
CA PRO A 54 -12.03 12.52 -18.17
C PRO A 54 -12.76 13.43 -17.17
N ILE A 55 -13.18 14.60 -17.66
CA ILE A 55 -14.08 15.52 -16.95
C ILE A 55 -15.51 15.21 -17.38
N PHE A 56 -16.41 15.03 -16.43
CA PHE A 56 -17.81 14.77 -16.70
C PHE A 56 -18.61 16.04 -16.50
N LEU A 57 -19.28 16.50 -17.55
CA LEU A 57 -20.08 17.73 -17.53
C LEU A 57 -21.53 17.41 -17.84
N HIS A 58 -22.43 18.12 -17.17
CA HIS A 58 -23.85 18.20 -17.52
C HIS A 58 -24.17 19.63 -17.94
N LYS A 59 -24.78 19.80 -19.10
CA LYS A 59 -25.07 21.13 -19.67
C LYS A 59 -26.56 21.46 -19.52
N THR A 60 -26.84 22.61 -18.91
CA THR A 60 -28.16 23.22 -18.87
C THR A 60 -28.15 24.52 -19.69
N LEU A 61 -29.32 24.99 -20.10
CA LEU A 61 -29.51 26.27 -20.77
C LEU A 61 -30.46 27.12 -19.93
N ASP A 62 -30.16 28.40 -19.76
CA ASP A 62 -31.11 29.36 -19.19
C ASP A 62 -32.18 29.78 -20.24
N ASP A 63 -33.17 30.55 -19.81
CA ASP A 63 -34.25 31.05 -20.68
C ASP A 63 -33.75 31.91 -21.86
N ASN A 64 -32.51 32.43 -21.79
CA ASN A 64 -31.86 33.20 -22.84
C ASN A 64 -30.91 32.34 -23.70
N GLY A 65 -30.92 31.02 -23.52
CA GLY A 65 -30.06 30.07 -24.23
C GLY A 65 -28.59 30.11 -23.79
N ARG A 66 -28.26 30.74 -22.66
CA ARG A 66 -26.88 30.74 -22.13
C ARG A 66 -26.60 29.40 -21.46
N PRO A 67 -25.49 28.73 -21.83
CA PRO A 67 -25.16 27.44 -21.26
C PRO A 67 -24.53 27.58 -19.87
N THR A 68 -24.91 26.69 -18.97
CA THR A 68 -24.19 26.42 -17.72
C THR A 68 -23.70 24.97 -17.74
N TYR A 69 -22.42 24.79 -17.44
CA TYR A 69 -21.75 23.50 -17.40
C TYR A 69 -21.55 23.09 -15.94
N HIS A 70 -22.36 22.15 -15.47
CA HIS A 70 -22.27 21.57 -14.14
C HIS A 70 -21.25 20.44 -14.11
N VAL A 71 -20.25 20.54 -13.24
CA VAL A 71 -19.16 19.58 -13.13
C VAL A 71 -19.59 18.40 -12.28
N VAL A 72 -19.84 17.25 -12.91
CA VAL A 72 -20.28 16.02 -12.24
C VAL A 72 -19.10 15.25 -11.64
N ASP A 73 -17.99 15.14 -12.38
CA ASP A 73 -16.71 14.60 -11.90
C ASP A 73 -15.54 15.41 -12.47
N GLY A 74 -14.46 15.51 -11.70
CA GLY A 74 -13.28 16.31 -12.06
C GLY A 74 -13.22 17.71 -11.43
N LYS A 75 -14.08 18.01 -10.45
CA LYS A 75 -14.05 19.28 -9.70
C LYS A 75 -12.66 19.63 -9.17
N GLN A 76 -11.99 18.69 -8.50
CA GLN A 76 -10.68 18.96 -7.92
C GLN A 76 -9.62 19.23 -8.98
N ARG A 77 -9.72 18.58 -10.16
CA ARG A 77 -8.87 18.85 -11.34
C ARG A 77 -9.08 20.28 -11.84
N LEU A 78 -10.34 20.65 -12.11
CA LEU A 78 -10.68 21.99 -12.61
C LEU A 78 -10.36 23.10 -11.59
N GLN A 79 -10.65 22.87 -10.31
CA GLN A 79 -10.30 23.80 -9.24
C GLN A 79 -8.79 23.97 -9.14
N THR A 80 -8.00 22.91 -9.30
CA THR A 80 -6.54 22.99 -9.33
C THR A 80 -6.03 23.82 -10.51
N ILE A 81 -6.64 23.65 -11.69
CA ILE A 81 -6.33 24.45 -12.88
C ILE A 81 -6.59 25.95 -12.61
N ILE A 82 -7.74 26.29 -12.04
CA ILE A 82 -8.11 27.66 -11.68
C ILE A 82 -7.18 28.21 -10.59
N ASP A 83 -6.94 27.45 -9.53
CA ASP A 83 -6.07 27.84 -8.42
C ASP A 83 -4.64 28.11 -8.90
N PHE A 84 -4.14 27.32 -9.85
CA PHE A 84 -2.82 27.54 -10.43
C PHE A 84 -2.79 28.79 -11.31
N SER A 85 -3.77 29.00 -12.20
CA SER A 85 -3.81 30.18 -13.07
C SER A 85 -4.00 31.49 -12.31
N GLU A 86 -4.64 31.46 -11.15
CA GLU A 86 -4.77 32.59 -10.22
C GLU A 86 -3.55 32.77 -9.29
N GLY A 87 -2.52 31.93 -9.43
CA GLY A 87 -1.28 32.02 -8.66
C GLY A 87 -1.39 31.53 -7.21
N ARG A 88 -2.50 30.89 -6.82
CA ARG A 88 -2.71 30.31 -5.48
C ARG A 88 -1.84 29.07 -5.24
N LEU A 89 -1.50 28.34 -6.29
CA LEU A 89 -0.63 27.17 -6.25
C LEU A 89 0.78 27.45 -6.77
N ARG A 90 1.72 26.56 -6.43
CA ARG A 90 3.10 26.54 -6.94
C ARG A 90 3.40 25.17 -7.53
N ILE A 91 4.32 25.13 -8.49
CA ILE A 91 4.86 23.88 -9.07
C ILE A 91 5.54 23.05 -7.95
N PRO A 92 5.44 21.71 -7.97
CA PRO A 92 6.11 20.83 -7.02
C PRO A 92 7.59 21.13 -6.84
N ASP A 93 8.12 20.72 -5.69
CA ASP A 93 9.51 20.95 -5.29
C ASP A 93 10.43 19.93 -5.97
N ASP A 94 9.86 18.81 -6.41
CA ASP A 94 10.44 17.65 -7.09
C ASP A 94 10.10 17.61 -8.59
N PHE A 95 9.66 18.73 -9.17
CA PHE A 95 9.35 18.82 -10.61
C PHE A 95 10.61 18.55 -11.46
N ALA A 96 10.45 17.80 -12.57
CA ALA A 96 11.56 17.32 -13.39
C ALA A 96 12.44 18.46 -13.96
N ASP A 97 11.84 19.59 -14.35
CA ASP A 97 12.59 20.81 -14.71
C ASP A 97 12.88 21.65 -13.46
N VAL A 98 14.13 21.62 -13.02
CA VAL A 98 14.62 22.37 -11.85
C VAL A 98 14.33 23.87 -11.95
N ASN A 99 14.30 24.43 -13.16
CA ASN A 99 14.01 25.86 -13.36
C ASN A 99 12.54 26.21 -13.12
N LEU A 100 11.65 25.23 -13.07
CA LEU A 100 10.22 25.41 -12.82
C LEU A 100 9.82 25.09 -11.38
N GLN A 101 10.66 24.39 -10.63
CA GLN A 101 10.38 24.02 -9.24
C GLN A 101 9.99 25.23 -8.40
N LYS A 102 8.95 25.06 -7.57
CA LYS A 102 8.44 26.07 -6.62
C LYS A 102 7.92 27.38 -7.24
N LYS A 103 7.98 27.56 -8.57
CA LYS A 103 7.45 28.76 -9.24
C LYS A 103 5.94 28.83 -9.15
N ARG A 104 5.40 30.05 -9.06
CA ARG A 104 3.96 30.33 -9.19
C ARG A 104 3.66 30.84 -10.60
N TRP A 105 2.38 30.99 -10.91
CA TRP A 105 1.91 31.48 -12.22
C TRP A 105 2.60 32.76 -12.72
N LYS A 106 2.83 33.71 -11.81
CA LYS A 106 3.51 34.98 -12.13
C LYS A 106 4.99 34.80 -12.51
N ASP A 107 5.63 33.73 -12.01
CA ASP A 107 7.07 33.48 -12.13
C ASP A 107 7.43 32.55 -13.30
N ILE A 108 6.42 31.98 -13.98
CA ILE A 108 6.61 31.13 -15.16
C ILE A 108 6.57 31.92 -16.47
N GLU A 109 7.41 31.51 -17.42
CA GLU A 109 7.53 32.13 -18.73
C GLU A 109 6.34 31.81 -19.64
N ARG A 110 6.18 32.62 -20.69
CA ARG A 110 5.09 32.50 -21.66
C ARG A 110 4.99 31.09 -22.27
N GLY A 111 6.11 30.48 -22.66
CA GLY A 111 6.10 29.14 -23.24
C GLY A 111 5.54 28.07 -22.28
N THR A 112 5.80 28.21 -20.97
CA THR A 112 5.24 27.30 -19.96
C THR A 112 3.74 27.54 -19.76
N ARG A 113 3.29 28.80 -19.81
CA ARG A 113 1.86 29.14 -19.78
C ARG A 113 1.12 28.59 -21.00
N GLU A 114 1.74 28.66 -22.18
CA GLU A 114 1.20 28.09 -23.42
C GLU A 114 1.04 26.57 -23.33
N ARG A 115 2.04 25.85 -22.76
CA ARG A 115 1.88 24.41 -22.48
C ARG A 115 0.69 24.13 -21.55
N PHE A 116 0.54 24.93 -20.50
CA PHE A 116 -0.56 24.78 -19.55
C PHE A 116 -1.93 25.05 -20.19
N TRP A 117 -2.09 26.14 -20.95
CA TRP A 117 -3.35 26.51 -21.60
C TRP A 117 -3.78 25.51 -22.67
N ASN A 118 -2.83 24.95 -23.41
CA ASN A 118 -3.07 24.01 -24.49
C ASN A 118 -3.19 22.55 -24.02
N TYR A 119 -3.07 22.28 -22.72
CA TYR A 119 -3.28 20.92 -22.19
C TYR A 119 -4.72 20.49 -22.41
N VAL A 120 -4.91 19.34 -23.05
CA VAL A 120 -6.20 18.84 -23.49
C VAL A 120 -6.76 17.84 -22.49
N LEU A 121 -7.97 18.11 -22.00
CA LEU A 121 -8.75 17.19 -21.18
C LEU A 121 -9.81 16.50 -22.03
N VAL A 122 -9.98 15.20 -21.82
CA VAL A 122 -11.14 14.46 -22.33
C VAL A 122 -12.37 14.93 -21.57
N VAL A 123 -13.42 15.30 -22.29
CA VAL A 123 -14.69 15.76 -21.73
C VAL A 123 -15.78 14.83 -22.17
N GLU A 124 -16.55 14.35 -21.19
CA GLU A 124 -17.73 13.56 -21.44
C GLU A 124 -18.98 14.34 -21.06
N MET A 125 -19.76 14.69 -22.08
CA MET A 125 -21.04 15.37 -21.89
C MET A 125 -22.11 14.35 -21.55
N LEU A 126 -22.62 14.43 -20.32
CA LEU A 126 -23.77 13.65 -19.90
C LEU A 126 -25.04 14.22 -20.56
N PRO A 127 -25.94 13.35 -21.05
CA PRO A 127 -27.20 13.80 -21.60
C PRO A 127 -28.02 14.55 -20.55
N ASP A 128 -29.00 15.32 -21.01
CA ASP A 128 -29.99 15.93 -20.11
C ASP A 128 -30.77 14.82 -19.39
N VAL A 129 -30.45 14.62 -18.12
CA VAL A 129 -30.99 13.55 -17.29
C VAL A 129 -31.29 14.11 -15.91
N SER A 130 -32.28 13.52 -15.24
CA SER A 130 -32.65 13.93 -13.88
C SER A 130 -31.46 13.84 -12.92
N ASP A 131 -31.46 14.67 -11.87
CA ASP A 131 -30.43 14.66 -10.81
C ASP A 131 -30.20 13.25 -10.23
N ALA A 132 -31.24 12.42 -10.17
CA ALA A 132 -31.15 11.03 -9.72
C ALA A 132 -30.32 10.15 -10.66
N ALA A 133 -30.40 10.36 -11.96
CA ALA A 133 -29.58 9.66 -12.95
C ALA A 133 -28.12 10.13 -12.89
N VAL A 134 -27.87 11.44 -12.74
CA VAL A 134 -26.51 11.98 -12.53
C VAL A 134 -25.85 11.37 -11.31
N ARG A 135 -26.57 11.25 -10.18
CA ARG A 135 -26.08 10.60 -8.95
C ARG A 135 -25.70 9.14 -9.17
N ASN A 136 -26.52 8.38 -9.91
CA ASN A 136 -26.24 6.97 -10.21
C ASN A 136 -25.01 6.80 -11.12
N ILE A 137 -24.83 7.71 -12.10
CA ILE A 137 -23.64 7.72 -12.95
C ILE A 137 -22.39 8.03 -12.10
N PHE A 138 -22.48 9.03 -11.22
CA PHE A 138 -21.39 9.39 -10.32
C PHE A 138 -20.99 8.25 -9.36
N ASP A 139 -21.96 7.57 -8.74
CA ASP A 139 -21.68 6.42 -7.86
C ASP A 139 -20.97 5.29 -8.63
N ARG A 140 -21.35 5.04 -9.89
CA ARG A 140 -20.71 4.03 -10.75
C ARG A 140 -19.29 4.42 -11.18
N ILE A 141 -19.06 5.67 -11.56
CA ILE A 141 -17.71 6.16 -11.93
C ILE A 141 -16.76 6.01 -10.76
N ASN A 142 -17.16 6.42 -9.55
CA ASN A 142 -16.31 6.29 -8.36
C ASN A 142 -16.07 4.83 -7.95
N ARG A 143 -17.08 3.96 -8.07
CA ARG A 143 -16.89 2.52 -7.82
C ARG A 143 -15.93 1.88 -8.80
N ASN A 144 -15.88 2.36 -10.04
CA ASN A 144 -14.96 1.87 -11.07
C ASN A 144 -13.56 2.49 -10.94
N ALA A 145 -13.43 3.71 -10.42
CA ALA A 145 -12.17 4.37 -10.11
C ALA A 145 -11.59 3.84 -8.77
N ARG A 146 -11.34 2.54 -8.69
CA ARG A 146 -10.79 1.91 -7.49
C ARG A 146 -9.31 2.31 -7.35
N LYS A 147 -8.97 2.95 -6.23
CA LYS A 147 -7.57 3.26 -5.88
C LYS A 147 -6.78 1.96 -5.76
N LEU A 148 -5.60 1.92 -6.39
CA LEU A 148 -4.62 0.85 -6.19
C LEU A 148 -4.11 0.90 -4.74
N MET A 149 -3.99 -0.26 -4.09
CA MET A 149 -3.28 -0.40 -2.82
C MET A 149 -1.78 -0.13 -3.03
N PRO A 150 -1.03 0.18 -1.97
CA PRO A 150 0.42 0.33 -2.07
C PRO A 150 1.12 -0.81 -2.82
N GLN A 151 0.78 -2.07 -2.53
CA GLN A 151 1.39 -3.19 -3.25
C GLN A 151 1.03 -3.25 -4.75
N GLU A 152 -0.22 -2.96 -5.10
CA GLU A 152 -0.64 -2.88 -6.52
C GLU A 152 0.07 -1.72 -7.24
N MET A 153 0.41 -0.64 -6.53
CA MET A 153 1.24 0.45 -7.05
C MET A 153 2.69 0.02 -7.26
N ARG A 154 3.27 -0.77 -6.32
CA ARG A 154 4.63 -1.30 -6.46
C ARG A 154 4.76 -2.22 -7.66
N HIS A 155 3.82 -3.15 -7.82
CA HIS A 155 3.75 -4.02 -9.00
C HIS A 155 3.68 -3.22 -10.31
N ALA A 156 2.99 -2.08 -10.31
CA ALA A 156 2.92 -1.23 -11.50
C ALA A 156 4.15 -0.32 -11.71
N LYS A 157 4.95 -0.09 -10.65
CA LYS A 157 6.07 0.86 -10.65
C LYS A 157 7.42 0.19 -10.89
N TYR A 158 7.60 -1.02 -10.36
CA TYR A 158 8.86 -1.75 -10.34
C TYR A 158 8.74 -3.01 -11.21
N ASP A 159 9.82 -3.37 -11.90
CA ASP A 159 9.93 -4.60 -12.68
C ASP A 159 11.26 -5.35 -12.45
N GLY A 160 12.03 -4.94 -11.43
CA GLY A 160 13.32 -5.50 -11.05
C GLY A 160 13.28 -6.80 -10.25
N TRP A 161 14.45 -7.19 -9.72
CA TRP A 161 14.67 -8.50 -9.10
C TRP A 161 13.73 -8.76 -7.92
N PHE A 162 13.52 -7.78 -7.04
CA PHE A 162 12.77 -7.99 -5.80
C PHE A 162 11.29 -8.25 -6.03
N ILE A 163 10.63 -7.46 -6.91
CA ILE A 163 9.20 -7.69 -7.24
C ILE A 163 9.03 -9.05 -7.93
N ALA A 164 9.89 -9.37 -8.90
CA ALA A 164 9.84 -10.62 -9.63
C ALA A 164 10.01 -11.83 -8.69
N THR A 165 10.93 -11.74 -7.74
CA THR A 165 11.19 -12.78 -6.73
C THR A 165 9.99 -12.97 -5.80
N ALA A 166 9.44 -11.88 -5.26
CA ALA A 166 8.28 -11.95 -4.37
C ALA A 166 7.04 -12.54 -5.06
N GLU A 167 6.83 -12.22 -6.33
CA GLU A 167 5.74 -12.76 -7.15
C GLU A 167 5.94 -14.24 -7.48
N ALA A 168 7.12 -14.61 -7.96
CA ALA A 168 7.47 -15.99 -8.24
C ALA A 168 7.31 -16.87 -6.99
N GLU A 169 7.72 -16.37 -5.82
CA GLU A 169 7.48 -17.05 -4.55
C GLU A 169 5.97 -17.17 -4.27
N SER A 170 5.18 -16.11 -4.44
CA SER A 170 3.73 -16.14 -4.17
C SER A 170 2.96 -17.20 -4.99
N GLU A 171 3.49 -17.60 -6.15
CA GLU A 171 2.89 -18.61 -7.02
C GLU A 171 3.16 -20.05 -6.54
N LYS A 172 4.26 -20.27 -5.81
CA LYS A 172 4.69 -21.59 -5.31
C LYS A 172 3.63 -22.20 -4.37
N ALA A 173 3.44 -23.51 -4.46
CA ALA A 173 2.34 -24.20 -3.77
C ALA A 173 2.51 -24.27 -2.25
N GLU A 174 3.75 -24.25 -1.77
CA GLU A 174 4.16 -24.30 -0.38
C GLU A 174 3.56 -23.15 0.42
N TRP A 175 3.52 -21.94 -0.14
CA TRP A 175 2.96 -20.77 0.53
C TRP A 175 1.45 -20.88 0.77
N ARG A 176 0.72 -21.62 -0.08
CA ARG A 176 -0.68 -21.99 0.18
C ARG A 176 -0.79 -23.04 1.29
N HIS A 177 0.14 -23.98 1.33
CA HIS A 177 0.20 -24.99 2.39
C HIS A 177 0.42 -24.34 3.76
N PHE A 178 1.39 -23.41 3.83
CA PHE A 178 1.73 -22.60 5.01
C PHE A 178 0.61 -21.65 5.45
N GLY A 179 -0.36 -21.34 4.58
CA GLY A 179 -1.48 -20.45 4.89
C GLY A 179 -1.18 -18.96 4.67
N VAL A 180 -0.05 -18.64 4.03
CA VAL A 180 0.35 -17.28 3.65
C VAL A 180 -0.42 -16.80 2.43
N VAL A 181 -0.51 -17.65 1.40
CA VAL A 181 -1.26 -17.36 0.16
C VAL A 181 -2.68 -17.91 0.30
N THR A 182 -3.65 -17.02 0.17
CA THR A 182 -5.08 -17.35 0.19
C THR A 182 -5.82 -16.59 -0.90
N PRO A 183 -6.95 -17.10 -1.43
CA PRO A 183 -7.73 -16.38 -2.46
C PRO A 183 -8.12 -14.95 -2.07
N ALA A 184 -8.36 -14.71 -0.78
CA ALA A 184 -8.68 -13.38 -0.26
C ALA A 184 -7.50 -12.40 -0.36
N ARG A 185 -6.26 -12.88 -0.11
CA ARG A 185 -5.04 -12.07 -0.15
C ARG A 185 -4.59 -11.79 -1.58
N VAL A 186 -4.66 -12.80 -2.45
CA VAL A 186 -4.31 -12.71 -3.89
C VAL A 186 -5.06 -11.57 -4.58
N LYS A 187 -6.35 -11.37 -4.26
CA LYS A 187 -7.21 -10.38 -4.92
C LYS A 187 -6.65 -8.95 -4.90
N ARG A 188 -5.78 -8.62 -3.95
CA ARG A 188 -5.18 -7.29 -3.78
C ARG A 188 -3.66 -7.36 -3.54
N MET A 189 -3.03 -8.46 -3.99
CA MET A 189 -1.59 -8.71 -3.82
C MET A 189 -1.12 -8.65 -2.36
N ALA A 190 -2.00 -8.89 -1.40
CA ALA A 190 -1.64 -8.84 0.02
C ALA A 190 -0.75 -10.02 0.44
N ASP A 191 -0.78 -11.10 -0.35
CA ASP A 191 0.14 -12.22 -0.28
C ASP A 191 1.53 -11.84 -0.78
N VAL A 192 1.63 -11.21 -1.95
CA VAL A 192 2.91 -10.67 -2.46
C VAL A 192 3.50 -9.70 -1.46
N GLN A 193 2.70 -8.74 -0.96
CA GLN A 193 3.14 -7.79 0.05
C GLN A 193 3.70 -8.48 1.29
N PHE A 194 2.99 -9.47 1.83
CA PHE A 194 3.44 -10.15 3.03
C PHE A 194 4.70 -10.98 2.77
N ILE A 195 4.81 -11.64 1.62
CA ILE A 195 6.04 -12.33 1.22
C ILE A 195 7.20 -11.33 1.13
N SER A 196 7.00 -10.16 0.53
CA SER A 196 8.02 -9.10 0.48
C SER A 196 8.51 -8.69 1.87
N GLU A 197 7.63 -8.61 2.87
CA GLU A 197 8.04 -8.34 4.25
C GLU A 197 8.94 -9.45 4.84
N LEU A 198 8.68 -10.71 4.50
CA LEU A 198 9.48 -11.85 4.95
C LEU A 198 10.85 -11.89 4.26
N LEU A 199 10.87 -11.63 2.94
CA LEU A 199 12.11 -11.56 2.17
C LEU A 199 12.98 -10.38 2.63
N MET A 200 12.36 -9.21 2.88
CA MET A 200 13.05 -8.02 3.39
C MET A 200 13.70 -8.28 4.75
N LEU A 201 13.01 -8.96 5.68
CA LEU A 201 13.59 -9.38 6.97
C LEU A 201 14.83 -10.26 6.74
N GLN A 202 14.75 -11.21 5.81
CA GLN A 202 15.84 -12.14 5.55
C GLN A 202 17.05 -11.46 4.91
N ILE A 203 16.82 -10.54 3.98
CA ILE A 203 17.88 -9.78 3.31
C ILE A 203 18.56 -8.81 4.28
N LYS A 204 17.79 -8.05 5.07
CA LYS A 204 18.37 -7.09 6.03
C LYS A 204 18.89 -7.75 7.31
N GLY A 205 18.55 -9.02 7.56
CA GLY A 205 18.96 -9.75 8.77
C GLY A 205 18.43 -9.15 10.07
N GLN A 206 17.28 -8.46 10.04
CA GLN A 206 16.68 -7.83 11.22
C GLN A 206 15.16 -7.69 11.08
N ILE A 207 14.48 -7.58 12.22
CA ILE A 207 13.05 -7.29 12.27
C ILE A 207 12.81 -5.83 11.86
N ILE A 208 11.87 -5.62 10.95
CA ILE A 208 11.51 -4.30 10.42
C ILE A 208 10.02 -4.06 10.69
N GLY A 209 9.65 -2.81 10.97
CA GLY A 209 8.24 -2.43 11.11
C GLY A 209 7.49 -2.41 9.78
N PHE A 210 6.18 -2.23 9.83
CA PHE A 210 5.34 -2.14 8.63
C PHE A 210 5.15 -0.70 8.17
N ASP A 211 6.23 -0.09 7.70
CA ASP A 211 6.19 1.22 7.06
C ASP A 211 6.15 1.05 5.54
N GLN A 212 5.16 1.68 4.90
CA GLN A 212 4.99 1.60 3.44
C GLN A 212 6.11 2.33 2.71
N ASP A 213 6.65 3.41 3.28
CA ASP A 213 7.73 4.17 2.68
C ASP A 213 9.04 3.36 2.74
N VAL A 214 9.30 2.69 3.87
CA VAL A 214 10.46 1.77 4.01
C VAL A 214 10.38 0.63 3.00
N LEU A 215 9.20 0.05 2.81
CA LEU A 215 9.02 -1.00 1.80
C LEU A 215 9.20 -0.44 0.37
N ASP A 216 8.68 0.75 0.07
CA ASP A 216 8.85 1.41 -1.23
C ASP A 216 10.33 1.71 -1.55
N GLU A 217 11.09 2.16 -0.55
CA GLU A 217 12.54 2.37 -0.62
C GLU A 217 13.28 1.04 -0.85
N PHE A 218 12.90 -0.02 -0.14
CA PHE A 218 13.50 -1.34 -0.31
C PHE A 218 13.27 -1.91 -1.72
N TYR A 219 12.06 -1.73 -2.27
CA TYR A 219 11.79 -2.09 -3.67
C TYR A 219 12.67 -1.32 -4.66
N ALA A 220 12.92 -0.03 -4.42
CA ALA A 220 13.80 0.76 -5.28
C ALA A 220 15.28 0.36 -5.13
N GLU A 221 15.73 0.06 -3.90
CA GLU A 221 17.10 -0.38 -3.61
C GLU A 221 17.41 -1.71 -4.31
N TYR A 222 16.49 -2.67 -4.30
CA TYR A 222 16.66 -4.01 -4.89
C TYR A 222 16.03 -4.14 -6.29
N GLU A 223 15.87 -3.03 -7.00
CA GLU A 223 15.45 -3.05 -8.41
C GLU A 223 16.54 -3.68 -9.28
N ASP A 224 17.79 -3.26 -9.07
CA ASP A 224 19.00 -3.83 -9.67
C ASP A 224 19.96 -4.32 -8.59
N THR A 225 19.97 -5.63 -8.36
CA THR A 225 20.83 -6.31 -7.38
C THR A 225 22.31 -6.22 -7.74
N SER A 226 22.66 -5.96 -9.01
CA SER A 226 24.07 -5.89 -9.44
C SER A 226 24.80 -4.67 -8.87
N GLU A 227 24.07 -3.67 -8.38
CA GLU A 227 24.62 -2.50 -7.70
C GLU A 227 24.82 -2.73 -6.18
N ILE A 228 24.35 -3.86 -5.64
CA ILE A 228 24.39 -4.17 -4.21
C ILE A 228 25.57 -5.11 -3.91
N GLY A 229 26.72 -4.54 -3.57
CA GLY A 229 27.99 -5.28 -3.48
C GLY A 229 28.03 -6.46 -2.49
N ASP A 230 27.27 -6.41 -1.40
CA ASP A 230 27.26 -7.46 -0.37
C ASP A 230 26.11 -8.48 -0.54
N PHE A 231 25.28 -8.32 -1.58
CA PHE A 231 24.13 -9.19 -1.80
C PHE A 231 24.41 -10.26 -2.85
N VAL A 232 24.21 -11.52 -2.49
CA VAL A 232 24.38 -12.68 -3.39
C VAL A 232 23.03 -13.39 -3.50
N GLU A 233 22.45 -13.36 -4.71
CA GLU A 233 21.12 -13.93 -4.98
C GLU A 233 21.02 -15.43 -4.70
N ASP A 234 22.08 -16.19 -5.01
CA ASP A 234 22.14 -17.63 -4.77
C ASP A 234 22.14 -17.95 -3.27
N ASP A 235 22.90 -17.21 -2.46
CA ASP A 235 22.93 -17.37 -1.01
C ASP A 235 21.56 -17.02 -0.39
N PHE A 236 20.94 -15.96 -0.86
CA PHE A 236 19.58 -15.60 -0.47
C PHE A 236 18.59 -16.71 -0.79
N THR A 237 18.62 -17.23 -2.01
CA THR A 237 17.73 -18.30 -2.47
C THR A 237 17.92 -19.56 -1.65
N GLN A 238 19.17 -19.95 -1.38
CA GLN A 238 19.49 -21.10 -0.55
C GLN A 238 18.95 -20.93 0.88
N ASN A 239 19.14 -19.76 1.49
CA ASN A 239 18.62 -19.46 2.83
C ASN A 239 17.09 -19.46 2.88
N LEU A 240 16.43 -19.00 1.81
CA LEU A 240 14.98 -18.97 1.69
C LEU A 240 14.42 -20.39 1.61
N GLU A 241 15.01 -21.23 0.75
CA GLU A 241 14.61 -22.63 0.61
C GLU A 241 14.90 -23.43 1.89
N THR A 242 16.02 -23.20 2.58
CA THR A 242 16.30 -23.82 3.89
C THR A 242 15.25 -23.45 4.93
N THR A 243 14.81 -22.19 4.97
CA THR A 243 13.76 -21.73 5.90
C THR A 243 12.40 -22.36 5.57
N LYS A 244 12.03 -22.45 4.29
CA LYS A 244 10.79 -23.11 3.84
C LYS A 244 10.81 -24.62 4.12
N GLN A 245 11.96 -25.27 3.90
CA GLN A 245 12.13 -26.69 4.22
C GLN A 245 11.94 -26.95 5.72
N TYR A 246 12.50 -26.10 6.58
CA TYR A 246 12.29 -26.19 8.03
C TYR A 246 10.79 -26.10 8.39
N LEU A 247 10.05 -25.15 7.79
CA LEU A 247 8.60 -25.04 8.01
C LEU A 247 7.83 -26.27 7.55
N ALA A 248 8.21 -26.86 6.42
CA ALA A 248 7.60 -28.09 5.92
C ALA A 248 7.83 -29.27 6.88
N GLU A 249 9.05 -29.44 7.39
CA GLU A 249 9.39 -30.48 8.37
C GLU A 249 8.67 -30.27 9.70
N MET A 250 8.59 -29.01 10.16
CA MET A 250 7.86 -28.64 11.37
C MET A 250 6.37 -29.02 11.26
N LEU A 251 5.73 -28.72 10.11
CA LEU A 251 4.34 -29.08 9.86
C LEU A 251 4.13 -30.59 9.66
N ALA A 252 5.11 -31.30 9.09
CA ALA A 252 5.06 -32.75 9.00
C ALA A 252 5.13 -33.41 10.38
N SER A 253 5.96 -32.87 11.28
CA SER A 253 6.08 -33.33 12.68
C SER A 253 4.85 -32.99 13.52
N THR A 254 4.39 -31.73 13.48
CA THR A 254 3.24 -31.25 14.25
C THR A 254 2.26 -30.48 13.36
N PRO A 255 1.35 -31.19 12.66
CA PRO A 255 0.39 -30.57 11.73
C PRO A 255 -0.53 -29.52 12.37
N ALA A 256 -0.75 -29.62 13.69
CA ALA A 256 -1.57 -28.68 14.44
C ALA A 256 -1.01 -27.24 14.43
N CYS A 257 0.31 -27.06 14.24
CA CYS A 257 0.92 -25.73 14.11
C CYS A 257 0.33 -24.88 12.97
N ARG A 258 -0.28 -25.54 11.98
CA ARG A 258 -0.90 -24.88 10.82
C ARG A 258 -1.99 -23.88 11.21
N VAL A 259 -2.70 -24.08 12.33
CA VAL A 259 -3.74 -23.12 12.75
C VAL A 259 -3.13 -21.76 13.09
N PHE A 260 -1.96 -21.75 13.71
CA PHE A 260 -1.26 -20.53 14.11
C PHE A 260 -0.60 -19.83 12.93
N MET A 261 -0.06 -20.60 11.97
CA MET A 261 0.60 -20.07 10.77
C MET A 261 -0.34 -19.26 9.85
N ARG A 262 -1.67 -19.44 9.96
CA ARG A 262 -2.66 -18.63 9.24
C ARG A 262 -2.79 -17.20 9.79
N VAL A 263 -2.32 -16.96 11.01
CA VAL A 263 -2.31 -15.64 11.63
C VAL A 263 -1.01 -14.95 11.27
N GLN A 264 -1.11 -13.79 10.63
CA GLN A 264 0.04 -13.08 10.05
C GLN A 264 1.12 -12.73 11.09
N SER A 265 0.71 -12.26 12.28
CA SER A 265 1.64 -11.90 13.36
C SER A 265 2.42 -13.11 13.88
N HIS A 266 1.75 -14.26 14.04
CA HIS A 266 2.40 -15.52 14.41
C HIS A 266 3.36 -15.99 13.32
N PHE A 267 2.92 -15.98 12.06
CA PHE A 267 3.76 -16.39 10.93
C PHE A 267 5.01 -15.52 10.80
N TYR A 268 4.86 -14.20 10.85
CA TYR A 268 5.99 -13.28 10.79
C TYR A 268 6.96 -13.52 11.94
N THR A 269 6.46 -13.73 13.15
CA THR A 269 7.31 -13.99 14.32
C THR A 269 8.05 -15.32 14.19
N LEU A 270 7.35 -16.38 13.76
CA LEU A 270 7.96 -17.67 13.46
C LEU A 270 9.06 -17.53 12.40
N TRP A 271 8.76 -16.85 11.29
CA TRP A 271 9.74 -16.59 10.23
C TRP A 271 10.97 -15.84 10.77
N SER A 272 10.76 -14.78 11.55
CA SER A 272 11.84 -14.01 12.16
C SER A 272 12.72 -14.86 13.07
N TYR A 273 12.11 -15.75 13.88
CA TYR A 273 12.85 -16.67 14.74
C TYR A 273 13.65 -17.66 13.92
N LEU A 274 13.05 -18.27 12.89
CA LEU A 274 13.78 -19.18 12.02
C LEU A 274 14.95 -18.47 11.34
N THR A 275 14.78 -17.27 10.81
CA THR A 275 15.85 -16.56 10.13
C THR A 275 16.96 -16.11 11.08
N LEU A 276 16.61 -15.42 12.17
CA LEU A 276 17.59 -14.76 13.03
C LEU A 276 18.25 -15.73 14.02
N GLU A 277 17.54 -16.77 14.45
CA GLU A 277 18.06 -17.74 15.44
C GLU A 277 18.63 -19.01 14.79
N SER A 278 19.02 -18.91 13.52
CA SER A 278 19.48 -20.05 12.72
C SER A 278 20.65 -20.82 13.32
N ALA A 279 21.53 -20.16 14.07
CA ALA A 279 22.71 -20.76 14.69
C ALA A 279 22.40 -21.61 15.94
N ARG A 280 21.28 -21.36 16.62
CA ARG A 280 20.96 -21.96 17.93
C ARG A 280 19.58 -22.62 18.01
N ARG A 281 18.72 -22.46 17.00
CA ARG A 281 17.39 -23.07 16.97
C ARG A 281 17.49 -24.61 17.02
N PRO A 282 16.57 -25.30 17.72
CA PRO A 282 16.46 -26.76 17.65
C PRO A 282 16.12 -27.24 16.24
N ASN A 283 16.26 -28.54 15.97
CA ASN A 283 15.76 -29.09 14.71
C ASN A 283 14.23 -29.01 14.63
N ALA A 284 13.66 -29.10 13.42
CA ALA A 284 12.23 -28.88 13.20
C ALA A 284 11.33 -29.84 14.00
N ALA A 285 11.76 -31.09 14.22
CA ALA A 285 10.99 -32.08 14.96
C ALA A 285 10.94 -31.80 16.47
N GLU A 286 12.02 -31.25 17.03
CA GLU A 286 12.11 -30.81 18.44
C GLU A 286 11.38 -29.47 18.66
N PHE A 287 11.53 -28.54 17.73
CA PHE A 287 10.94 -27.21 17.84
C PHE A 287 9.41 -27.21 17.68
N ALA A 288 8.88 -28.00 16.76
CA ALA A 288 7.44 -28.02 16.43
C ALA A 288 6.51 -28.20 17.65
N PRO A 289 6.71 -29.19 18.55
CA PRO A 289 5.85 -29.34 19.73
C PRO A 289 6.03 -28.22 20.75
N LEU A 290 7.24 -27.65 20.89
CA LEU A 290 7.49 -26.51 21.77
C LEU A 290 6.73 -25.26 21.29
N TYR A 291 6.85 -24.94 20.00
CA TYR A 291 6.11 -23.84 19.38
C TYR A 291 4.60 -24.02 19.48
N HIS A 292 4.09 -25.24 19.22
CA HIS A 292 2.67 -25.55 19.35
C HIS A 292 2.15 -25.29 20.77
N THR A 293 2.88 -25.78 21.78
CA THR A 293 2.53 -25.63 23.19
C THR A 293 2.53 -24.16 23.59
N PHE A 294 3.57 -23.43 23.20
CA PHE A 294 3.68 -22.00 23.44
C PHE A 294 2.50 -21.22 22.86
N LEU A 295 2.17 -21.41 21.57
CA LEU A 295 1.05 -20.69 20.97
C LEU A 295 -0.32 -21.15 21.43
N THR A 296 -0.45 -22.38 21.93
CA THR A 296 -1.66 -22.83 22.63
C THR A 296 -1.85 -22.06 23.93
N HIS A 297 -0.79 -21.86 24.73
CA HIS A 297 -0.87 -21.05 25.95
C HIS A 297 -1.15 -19.57 25.64
N VAL A 298 -0.50 -19.00 24.61
CA VAL A 298 -0.78 -17.64 24.12
C VAL A 298 -2.24 -17.49 23.74
N THR A 299 -2.77 -18.41 22.92
CA THR A 299 -4.16 -18.37 22.45
C THR A 299 -5.14 -18.50 23.62
N ASN A 300 -4.89 -19.44 24.54
CA ASN A 300 -5.72 -19.62 25.74
C ASN A 300 -5.74 -18.37 26.61
N TYR A 301 -4.59 -17.75 26.88
CA TYR A 301 -4.53 -16.50 27.63
C TYR A 301 -5.21 -15.34 26.90
N MET A 302 -5.13 -15.29 25.56
CA MET A 302 -5.86 -14.30 24.78
C MET A 302 -7.39 -14.48 24.86
N GLU A 303 -7.89 -15.70 25.01
CA GLU A 303 -9.32 -16.00 25.18
C GLU A 303 -9.78 -15.83 26.63
N HIS A 304 -8.89 -16.11 27.59
CA HIS A 304 -9.16 -16.12 29.02
C HIS A 304 -8.09 -15.34 29.81
N PRO A 305 -8.04 -14.00 29.69
CA PRO A 305 -6.98 -13.19 30.30
C PRO A 305 -6.97 -13.22 31.84
N ASP A 306 -8.10 -13.58 32.47
CA ASP A 306 -8.18 -13.75 33.93
C ASP A 306 -7.52 -15.05 34.44
N ASN A 307 -7.08 -15.93 33.54
CA ASN A 307 -6.44 -17.19 33.85
C ASN A 307 -5.04 -17.25 33.23
N PRO A 308 -4.03 -16.59 33.83
CA PRO A 308 -2.66 -16.59 33.32
C PRO A 308 -2.05 -18.00 33.33
N PRO A 309 -1.06 -18.24 32.45
CA PRO A 309 -0.32 -19.50 32.46
C PRO A 309 0.40 -19.70 33.80
N ASN A 310 0.44 -20.94 34.27
CA ASN A 310 1.16 -21.35 35.48
C ASN A 310 1.86 -22.68 35.21
N THR A 311 2.94 -22.61 34.44
CA THR A 311 3.71 -23.79 34.03
C THR A 311 4.79 -24.19 35.04
N GLY A 312 4.95 -23.41 36.12
CA GLY A 312 6.05 -23.55 37.06
C GLY A 312 7.35 -22.90 36.58
N ASN A 313 7.33 -22.23 35.43
CA ASN A 313 8.43 -21.45 34.88
C ASN A 313 7.98 -19.99 34.68
N ALA A 314 8.39 -19.11 35.58
CA ALA A 314 7.95 -17.71 35.60
C ALA A 314 8.38 -16.93 34.34
N ASP A 315 9.56 -17.22 33.79
CA ASP A 315 10.05 -16.56 32.57
C ASP A 315 9.22 -16.97 31.35
N TYR A 316 8.90 -18.25 31.24
CA TYR A 316 8.02 -18.78 30.19
C TYR A 316 6.59 -18.22 30.33
N ASP A 317 6.04 -18.19 31.54
CA ASP A 317 4.70 -17.67 31.79
C ASP A 317 4.60 -16.17 31.45
N THR A 318 5.66 -15.40 31.76
CA THR A 318 5.78 -13.98 31.36
C THR A 318 5.84 -13.83 29.85
N ALA A 319 6.67 -14.64 29.17
CA ALA A 319 6.79 -14.61 27.72
C ALA A 319 5.46 -14.88 27.00
N VAL A 320 4.63 -15.80 27.51
CA VAL A 320 3.28 -16.06 26.97
C VAL A 320 2.41 -14.81 27.05
N VAL A 321 2.43 -14.11 28.19
CA VAL A 321 1.63 -12.90 28.43
C VAL A 321 2.09 -11.75 27.53
N ASP A 322 3.40 -11.52 27.45
CA ASP A 322 4.00 -10.47 26.62
C ASP A 322 3.69 -10.70 25.14
N TYR A 323 3.88 -11.93 24.66
CA TYR A 323 3.56 -12.29 23.28
C TYR A 323 2.08 -12.02 22.96
N ALA A 324 1.16 -12.39 23.88
CA ALA A 324 -0.27 -12.19 23.70
C ALA A 324 -0.65 -10.70 23.67
N ALA A 325 -0.04 -9.87 24.51
CA ALA A 325 -0.25 -8.43 24.53
C ALA A 325 0.14 -7.80 23.18
N ASP A 326 1.29 -8.20 22.64
CA ASP A 326 1.80 -7.70 21.37
C ASP A 326 1.16 -8.37 20.14
N THR A 327 0.27 -9.34 20.31
CA THR A 327 -0.52 -9.91 19.22
C THR A 327 -1.76 -9.05 18.90
N ARG A 328 -2.17 -8.17 19.81
CA ARG A 328 -3.33 -7.28 19.65
C ARG A 328 -2.91 -5.89 19.15
N GLY A 329 -3.84 -5.16 18.52
CA GLY A 329 -3.61 -3.78 18.07
C GLY A 329 -2.65 -3.68 16.88
N ALA A 330 -1.69 -2.76 16.94
CA ALA A 330 -0.72 -2.49 15.88
C ALA A 330 0.38 -3.55 15.79
N SER A 331 -0.01 -4.82 15.69
CA SER A 331 0.87 -5.99 15.71
C SER A 331 1.94 -6.00 14.61
N THR A 332 1.79 -5.18 13.58
CA THR A 332 2.73 -5.03 12.46
C THR A 332 3.80 -3.96 12.71
N ASP A 333 3.69 -3.19 13.79
CA ASP A 333 4.70 -2.19 14.15
C ASP A 333 5.98 -2.86 14.67
N ILE A 334 7.08 -2.11 14.65
CA ILE A 334 8.40 -2.61 15.03
C ILE A 334 8.43 -3.15 16.47
N THR A 335 7.87 -2.41 17.43
CA THR A 335 7.92 -2.79 18.85
C THR A 335 7.17 -4.10 19.13
N PRO A 336 5.90 -4.29 18.70
CA PRO A 336 5.23 -5.57 18.88
C PRO A 336 5.91 -6.75 18.17
N ARG A 337 6.53 -6.52 17.00
CA ARG A 337 7.29 -7.57 16.31
C ARG A 337 8.51 -8.01 17.13
N LEU A 338 9.30 -7.06 17.62
CA LEU A 338 10.47 -7.32 18.46
C LEU A 338 10.08 -8.04 19.75
N ASN A 339 9.03 -7.58 20.44
CA ASN A 339 8.59 -8.18 21.68
C ASN A 339 8.10 -9.63 21.50
N ARG A 340 7.28 -9.90 20.46
CA ARG A 340 6.86 -11.28 20.16
C ARG A 340 8.05 -12.18 19.82
N HIS A 341 9.03 -11.67 19.08
CA HIS A 341 10.24 -12.42 18.76
C HIS A 341 11.02 -12.76 20.05
N LYS A 342 11.28 -11.78 20.91
CA LYS A 342 11.93 -11.98 22.21
C LYS A 342 11.19 -12.98 23.08
N ALA A 343 9.86 -12.86 23.17
CA ALA A 343 9.05 -13.79 23.94
C ALA A 343 9.14 -15.22 23.42
N LEU A 344 9.16 -15.42 22.09
CA LEU A 344 9.37 -16.74 21.51
C LEU A 344 10.78 -17.27 21.81
N VAL A 345 11.83 -16.43 21.72
CA VAL A 345 13.19 -16.80 22.11
C VAL A 345 13.26 -17.24 23.58
N VAL A 346 12.68 -16.47 24.49
CA VAL A 346 12.60 -16.82 25.94
C VAL A 346 11.88 -18.15 26.14
N ALA A 347 10.78 -18.38 25.43
CA ALA A 347 9.99 -19.59 25.58
C ALA A 347 10.76 -20.86 25.14
N ILE A 348 11.67 -20.73 24.17
CA ILE A 348 12.43 -21.87 23.61
C ILE A 348 13.78 -22.06 24.31
N HIS A 349 14.47 -20.97 24.64
CA HIS A 349 15.85 -21.00 25.13
C HIS A 349 16.03 -20.51 26.58
N GLY A 350 15.00 -19.89 27.17
CA GLY A 350 15.07 -19.23 28.46
C GLY A 350 15.52 -17.76 28.38
N VAL A 351 15.44 -17.03 29.51
CA VAL A 351 15.65 -15.57 29.56
C VAL A 351 17.07 -15.13 29.18
N GLN A 352 18.08 -15.95 29.45
CA GLN A 352 19.48 -15.61 29.21
C GLN A 352 19.82 -15.47 27.72
N ALA A 353 18.93 -15.95 26.85
CA ALA A 353 19.15 -16.03 25.42
C ALA A 353 18.71 -14.76 24.65
N VAL A 354 18.22 -13.72 25.31
CA VAL A 354 17.68 -12.51 24.64
C VAL A 354 18.76 -11.47 24.30
N ASP A 355 19.92 -11.53 24.97
CA ASP A 355 21.01 -10.55 24.86
C ASP A 355 22.29 -11.13 24.18
N GLU A 356 22.21 -12.36 23.66
CA GLU A 356 23.22 -13.02 22.80
C GLU A 356 22.76 -13.00 21.35
#